data_AF-A0A7X8TKW9-F1
#
_entry.id   AF-A0A7X8TKW9-F1
#
_cell.length_a   1.000
_cell.length_b   1.000
_cell.length_c   1.000
_cell.angle_alpha   90.00
_cell.angle_beta   90.00
_cell.angle_gamma   90.00
#
_symmetry.space_group_name_H-M   'P 1'
#
loop_
_entity.id
_entity.type
_entity.pdbx_description
1 polymer ?
#
loop_
_entity_poly.entity_id
_entity_poly.type
_entity_poly.pdbx_seq_one_letter_code
_entity_poly.pdbx_strand_id
1 'polypeptide(L)'
;MEAFEQFVALAMESEGFVVSGALKFPVSRRTRKTNYEEWQTHGYEVDLVGANSERLVLATVKSFFGSRGVVAEEVMGMKGHTSRYYALNEPEVRDGIVHGACERFGYRPDQVEMRLYVGKFAGGGHEEQIRDWAQDERQWVGGRPIRVVGADEVVAEVRKVAQSKQYRDNAVLATLKVLQAAGALAE
;
A
#
# COMPACT_ATOMS: atom_id res chain seq x y z
N MET A 1 -5.59 -11.93 -3.97
CA MET A 1 -4.49 -11.01 -3.63
C MET A 1 -4.16 -10.20 -4.88
N GLU A 2 -3.61 -10.85 -5.91
CA GLU A 2 -3.23 -10.25 -7.20
C GLU A 2 -4.35 -9.45 -7.89
N ALA A 3 -5.60 -9.93 -7.87
CA ALA A 3 -6.71 -9.20 -8.48
C ALA A 3 -6.98 -7.83 -7.83
N PHE A 4 -6.83 -7.69 -6.50
CA PHE A 4 -7.06 -6.40 -5.83
C PHE A 4 -5.94 -5.40 -6.10
N GLU A 5 -4.70 -5.87 -6.22
CA GLU A 5 -3.56 -5.04 -6.62
C GLU A 5 -3.77 -4.38 -7.99
N GLN A 6 -4.39 -5.08 -8.94
CA GLN A 6 -4.73 -4.49 -10.25
C GLN A 6 -5.75 -3.34 -10.14
N PHE A 7 -6.73 -3.43 -9.22
CA PHE A 7 -7.65 -2.33 -8.95
C PHE A 7 -6.92 -1.14 -8.32
N VAL A 8 -6.03 -1.41 -7.36
CA VAL A 8 -5.22 -0.37 -6.71
C VAL A 8 -4.29 0.30 -7.71
N ALA A 9 -3.62 -0.47 -8.56
CA ALA A 9 -2.75 0.05 -9.61
C ALA A 9 -3.51 1.00 -10.54
N LEU A 10 -4.70 0.58 -11.00
CA LEU A 10 -5.54 1.42 -11.85
C LEU A 10 -6.02 2.71 -11.14
N ALA A 11 -6.34 2.64 -9.84
CA ALA A 11 -6.67 3.82 -9.05
C ALA A 11 -5.47 4.77 -8.93
N MET A 12 -4.27 4.24 -8.67
CA MET A 12 -3.04 5.04 -8.65
C MET A 12 -2.73 5.65 -10.04
N GLU A 13 -2.94 4.90 -11.13
CA GLU A 13 -2.79 5.43 -12.48
C GLU A 13 -3.77 6.58 -12.77
N SER A 14 -4.98 6.54 -12.21
CA SER A 14 -5.93 7.67 -12.32
C SER A 14 -5.51 8.90 -11.52
N GLU A 15 -4.66 8.75 -10.50
CA GLU A 15 -3.99 9.86 -9.81
C GLU A 15 -2.78 10.41 -10.59
N GLY A 16 -2.48 9.86 -11.77
CA GLY A 16 -1.38 10.30 -12.63
C GLY A 16 -0.04 9.64 -12.34
N PHE A 17 -0.02 8.51 -11.63
CA PHE A 17 1.19 7.73 -11.40
C PHE A 17 1.44 6.73 -12.53
N VAL A 18 2.72 6.50 -12.87
CA VAL A 18 3.15 5.28 -13.54
C VAL A 18 3.36 4.21 -12.48
N VAL A 19 2.68 3.07 -12.60
CA VAL A 19 2.67 2.04 -11.55
C VAL A 19 3.46 0.81 -11.98
N SER A 20 4.26 0.29 -11.06
CA SER A 20 4.97 -0.98 -11.17
C SER A 20 4.53 -1.93 -10.05
N GLY A 21 4.63 -3.23 -10.32
CA GLY A 21 4.35 -4.30 -9.37
C GLY A 21 5.39 -4.42 -8.25
N ALA A 22 5.35 -5.54 -7.55
CA ALA A 22 6.14 -5.77 -6.34
C ALA A 22 7.63 -5.54 -6.54
N LEU A 23 8.23 -4.71 -5.67
CA LEU A 23 9.66 -4.45 -5.63
C LEU A 23 10.21 -4.70 -4.23
N LYS A 24 11.42 -5.29 -4.18
CA LYS A 24 12.14 -5.52 -2.93
C LYS A 24 13.21 -4.46 -2.70
N PHE A 25 13.27 -3.99 -1.46
CA PHE A 25 14.27 -3.06 -0.97
C PHE A 25 15.12 -3.77 0.09
N PRO A 26 16.44 -3.91 -0.13
CA PRO A 26 17.33 -4.48 0.86
C PRO A 26 17.47 -3.51 2.04
N VAL A 27 17.15 -3.96 3.24
CA VAL A 27 17.36 -3.19 4.47
C VAL A 27 18.30 -3.97 5.39
N SER A 28 19.40 -3.31 5.77
CA SER A 28 20.41 -3.86 6.68
C SER A 28 20.11 -3.47 8.11
N ARG A 29 19.95 -4.45 8.99
CA ARG A 29 19.69 -4.24 10.43
C ARG A 29 20.73 -4.95 11.26
N ARG A 30 21.10 -4.35 12.39
CA ARG A 30 21.91 -5.01 13.40
C ARG A 30 21.06 -6.07 14.11
N THR A 31 21.59 -7.28 14.26
CA THR A 31 20.88 -8.32 14.99
C THR A 31 20.95 -8.07 16.50
N ARG A 32 20.06 -8.72 17.26
CA ARG A 32 20.03 -8.60 18.73
C ARG A 32 21.17 -9.35 19.44
N LYS A 33 22.16 -9.86 18.70
CA LYS A 33 23.29 -10.57 19.30
C LYS A 33 24.15 -9.59 20.09
N THR A 34 24.35 -9.89 21.37
CA THR A 34 25.13 -9.06 22.29
C THR A 34 26.62 -9.37 22.25
N ASN A 35 27.00 -10.56 21.76
CA ASN A 35 28.36 -11.08 21.87
C ASN A 35 29.29 -10.60 20.75
N TYR A 36 28.74 -10.14 19.62
CA TYR A 36 29.47 -9.51 18.52
C TYR A 36 28.50 -8.71 17.66
N GLU A 37 29.02 -7.71 16.94
CA GLU A 37 28.20 -6.98 15.98
C GLU A 37 27.92 -7.86 14.76
N GLU A 38 26.65 -8.11 14.50
CA GLU A 38 26.20 -8.85 13.33
C GLU A 38 25.14 -8.02 12.61
N TRP A 39 25.29 -7.90 11.29
CA TRP A 39 24.35 -7.21 10.42
C TRP A 39 23.67 -8.22 9.51
N GLN A 40 22.36 -8.10 9.34
CA GLN A 40 21.58 -8.91 8.42
C GLN A 40 20.86 -7.99 7.43
N THR A 41 20.99 -8.30 6.15
CA THR A 41 20.26 -7.62 5.08
C THR A 41 19.07 -8.49 4.67
N HIS A 42 17.88 -7.93 4.73
CA HIS A 42 16.65 -8.58 4.27
C HIS A 42 15.95 -7.74 3.21
N GLY A 43 15.44 -8.38 2.17
CA GLY A 43 14.66 -7.71 1.12
C GLY A 43 13.20 -7.56 1.56
N TYR A 44 12.80 -6.35 1.92
CA TYR A 44 11.41 -6.03 2.24
C TYR A 44 10.64 -5.64 0.98
N GLU A 45 9.47 -6.23 0.80
CA GLU A 45 8.63 -6.03 -0.38
C GLU A 45 7.68 -4.85 -0.20
N VAL A 46 7.55 -4.06 -1.26
CA VAL A 46 6.49 -3.08 -1.47
C VAL A 46 5.65 -3.61 -2.63
N ASP A 47 4.36 -3.79 -2.40
CA ASP A 47 3.45 -4.51 -3.31
C ASP A 47 3.24 -3.72 -4.63
N LEU A 48 3.14 -2.39 -4.55
CA LEU A 48 3.06 -1.49 -5.71
C LEU A 48 3.93 -0.24 -5.52
N VAL A 49 4.59 0.19 -6.60
CA VAL A 49 5.32 1.46 -6.64
C VAL A 49 4.69 2.36 -7.70
N GLY A 50 4.19 3.53 -7.29
CA GLY A 50 3.65 4.55 -8.18
C GLY A 50 4.59 5.75 -8.25
N ALA A 51 4.90 6.24 -9.45
CA ALA A 51 5.84 7.34 -9.62
C ALA A 51 5.31 8.40 -10.59
N ASN A 52 5.51 9.68 -10.27
CA ASN A 52 5.35 10.80 -11.19
C ASN A 52 6.40 11.89 -10.90
N SER A 53 6.35 13.03 -11.60
CA SER A 53 7.35 14.09 -11.45
C SER A 53 7.42 14.70 -10.05
N GLU A 54 6.38 14.54 -9.23
CA GLU A 54 6.29 15.18 -7.91
C GLU A 54 6.52 14.20 -6.77
N ARG A 55 6.03 12.96 -6.92
CA ARG A 55 5.89 12.00 -5.82
C ARG A 55 6.26 10.57 -6.22
N LEU A 56 6.75 9.84 -5.21
CA LEU A 56 6.94 8.39 -5.23
C LEU A 56 6.05 7.76 -4.16
N VAL A 57 5.14 6.91 -4.57
CA VAL A 57 4.22 6.17 -3.70
C VAL A 57 4.73 4.75 -3.51
N LEU A 58 4.96 4.35 -2.26
CA LEU A 58 5.29 2.99 -1.87
C LEU A 58 4.06 2.38 -1.18
N ALA A 59 3.40 1.45 -1.84
CA ALA A 59 2.12 0.91 -1.38
C ALA A 59 2.23 -0.53 -0.91
N THR A 60 1.67 -0.79 0.28
CA THR A 60 1.35 -2.13 0.78
C THR A 60 -0.13 -2.40 0.53
N VAL A 61 -0.45 -3.54 -0.10
CA VAL A 61 -1.82 -3.94 -0.46
C VAL A 61 -2.20 -5.21 0.31
N LYS A 62 -3.39 -5.19 0.92
CA LYS A 62 -3.88 -6.29 1.76
C LYS A 62 -5.35 -6.54 1.47
N SER A 63 -5.64 -7.53 0.61
CA SER A 63 -7.02 -7.76 0.14
C SER A 63 -7.95 -8.32 1.23
N PHE A 64 -7.55 -9.38 1.93
CA PHE A 64 -8.34 -10.04 2.99
C PHE A 64 -9.81 -10.41 2.64
N PHE A 65 -10.23 -10.32 1.38
CA PHE A 65 -11.52 -10.82 0.91
C PHE A 65 -11.67 -12.32 1.24
N GLY A 66 -12.78 -12.69 1.89
CA GLY A 66 -13.03 -14.06 2.37
C GLY A 66 -12.42 -14.42 3.73
N SER A 67 -11.77 -13.48 4.42
CA SER A 67 -11.16 -13.70 5.74
C SER A 67 -11.74 -12.77 6.80
N ARG A 68 -11.15 -12.77 8.01
CA ARG A 68 -11.53 -11.87 9.11
C ARG A 68 -11.38 -10.39 8.69
N GLY A 69 -10.33 -10.03 7.96
CA GLY A 69 -10.00 -8.65 7.62
C GLY A 69 -8.69 -8.16 8.27
N VAL A 70 -8.24 -6.98 7.87
CA VAL A 70 -7.09 -6.28 8.46
C VAL A 70 -7.45 -5.79 9.87
N VAL A 71 -6.62 -6.17 10.85
CA VAL A 71 -6.81 -5.90 12.28
C VAL A 71 -5.86 -4.78 12.72
N ALA A 72 -6.37 -3.82 13.48
CA ALA A 72 -5.61 -2.63 13.88
C ALA A 72 -4.35 -2.98 14.66
N GLU A 73 -4.43 -3.87 15.64
CA GLU A 73 -3.28 -4.20 16.49
C GLU A 73 -2.15 -4.92 15.73
N GLU A 74 -2.46 -5.58 14.60
CA GLU A 74 -1.44 -6.15 13.72
C GLU A 74 -0.73 -5.06 12.91
N VAL A 75 -1.50 -4.13 12.32
CA VAL A 75 -0.98 -2.99 11.57
C VAL A 75 -0.11 -2.14 12.48
N MET A 76 -0.56 -1.84 13.69
CA MET A 76 0.14 -0.98 14.66
C MET A 76 1.35 -1.65 15.32
N GLY A 77 1.65 -2.92 15.01
CA GLY A 77 2.81 -3.62 15.55
C GLY A 77 2.65 -4.10 17.00
N MET A 78 1.42 -4.16 17.53
CA MET A 78 1.17 -4.46 18.94
C MET A 78 1.08 -5.96 19.24
N LYS A 79 0.29 -6.73 18.47
CA LYS A 79 0.11 -8.17 18.66
C LYS A 79 -0.36 -8.86 17.38
N GLY A 80 -0.27 -10.19 17.34
CA GLY A 80 -0.72 -10.99 16.19
C GLY A 80 0.31 -11.03 15.06
N HIS A 81 -0.14 -10.97 13.80
CA HIS A 81 0.72 -11.11 12.62
C HIS A 81 1.37 -9.78 12.19
N THR A 82 2.05 -9.10 13.12
CA THR A 82 2.65 -7.77 12.91
C THR A 82 3.71 -7.73 11.81
N SER A 83 4.41 -8.86 11.59
CA SER A 83 5.47 -8.98 10.58
C SER A 83 5.02 -8.73 9.14
N ARG A 84 3.73 -8.89 8.85
CA ARG A 84 3.14 -8.57 7.54
C ARG A 84 3.09 -7.07 7.24
N TYR A 85 3.31 -6.24 8.26
CA TYR A 85 3.20 -4.79 8.20
C TYR A 85 4.51 -4.10 8.58
N TYR A 86 5.64 -4.81 8.62
CA TYR A 86 6.94 -4.22 8.97
C TYR A 86 7.34 -3.02 8.10
N ALA A 87 6.94 -3.00 6.82
CA ALA A 87 7.15 -1.83 5.98
C ALA A 87 6.47 -0.56 6.53
N LEU A 88 5.41 -0.71 7.31
CA LEU A 88 4.62 0.38 7.88
C LEU A 88 4.90 0.63 9.36
N ASN A 89 5.10 -0.42 10.16
CA ASN A 89 5.09 -0.33 11.62
C ASN A 89 6.43 -0.53 12.31
N GLU A 90 7.47 -0.91 11.58
CA GLU A 90 8.85 -0.98 12.09
C GLU A 90 9.63 0.21 11.52
N PRO A 91 9.91 1.27 12.30
CA PRO A 91 10.54 2.49 11.79
C PRO A 91 11.87 2.23 11.06
N GLU A 92 12.74 1.37 11.59
CA GLU A 92 14.01 1.02 10.92
C GLU A 92 13.82 0.38 9.54
N VAL A 93 12.79 -0.47 9.39
CA VAL A 93 12.47 -1.12 8.12
C VAL A 93 11.90 -0.10 7.15
N ARG A 94 10.94 0.70 7.64
CA ARG A 94 10.27 1.78 6.90
C ARG A 94 11.29 2.77 6.35
N ASP A 95 12.19 3.26 7.19
CA ASP A 95 13.22 4.23 6.83
C ASP A 95 14.22 3.62 5.84
N GLY A 96 14.60 2.35 6.02
CA GLY A 96 15.46 1.64 5.08
C GLY A 96 14.82 1.47 3.69
N ILE A 97 13.53 1.15 3.63
CA ILE A 97 12.77 1.08 2.38
C ILE A 97 12.73 2.45 1.70
N VAL A 98 12.40 3.51 2.44
CA VAL A 98 12.33 4.89 1.91
C VAL A 98 13.68 5.33 1.37
N HIS A 99 14.76 5.09 2.12
CA HIS A 99 16.12 5.41 1.69
C HIS A 99 16.49 4.66 0.42
N GLY A 100 16.30 3.35 0.38
CA GLY A 100 16.58 2.54 -0.81
C GLY A 100 15.73 2.95 -2.02
N ALA A 101 14.49 3.40 -1.80
CA ALA A 101 13.64 3.94 -2.85
C ALA A 101 14.12 5.30 -3.38
N CYS A 102 14.57 6.19 -2.50
CA CYS A 102 15.17 7.46 -2.87
C CYS A 102 16.43 7.25 -3.72
N GLU A 103 17.34 6.36 -3.30
CA GLU A 103 18.55 6.02 -4.05
C GLU A 103 18.23 5.39 -5.40
N ARG A 104 17.31 4.44 -5.43
CA ARG A 104 16.97 3.69 -6.64
C ARG A 104 16.28 4.54 -7.70
N PHE A 105 15.45 5.50 -7.29
CA PHE A 105 14.57 6.25 -8.21
C PHE A 105 14.87 7.74 -8.30
N GLY A 106 15.80 8.27 -7.50
CA GLY A 106 16.21 9.67 -7.55
C GLY A 106 15.21 10.66 -6.92
N TYR A 107 14.36 10.19 -6.00
CA TYR A 107 13.43 11.04 -5.25
C TYR A 107 14.05 11.55 -3.96
N ARG A 108 13.61 12.72 -3.51
CA ARG A 108 13.91 13.18 -2.15
C ARG A 108 12.99 12.51 -1.12
N PRO A 109 13.42 12.37 0.15
CA PRO A 109 12.58 11.78 1.19
C PRO A 109 11.20 12.45 1.31
N ASP A 110 11.12 13.77 1.18
CA ASP A 110 9.87 14.55 1.27
C ASP A 110 8.88 14.31 0.11
N GLN A 111 9.33 13.64 -0.94
CA GLN A 111 8.52 13.24 -2.09
C GLN A 111 7.99 11.81 -1.97
N VAL A 112 8.44 11.05 -0.97
CA VAL A 112 8.02 9.67 -0.75
C VAL A 112 6.77 9.63 0.14
N GLU A 113 5.74 8.96 -0.34
CA GLU A 113 4.49 8.72 0.36
C GLU A 113 4.31 7.21 0.57
N MET A 114 3.95 6.79 1.78
CA MET A 114 3.57 5.40 2.03
C MET A 114 2.07 5.25 2.10
N ARG A 115 1.57 4.17 1.49
CA ARG A 115 0.13 3.86 1.47
C ARG A 115 -0.13 2.43 1.93
N LEU A 116 -1.23 2.26 2.67
CA LEU A 116 -1.83 0.97 2.98
C LEU A 116 -3.19 0.89 2.29
N TYR A 117 -3.31 -0.01 1.31
CA TYR A 117 -4.58 -0.32 0.66
C TYR A 117 -5.20 -1.56 1.28
N VAL A 118 -6.44 -1.45 1.75
CA VAL A 118 -7.14 -2.50 2.49
C VAL A 118 -8.39 -2.93 1.76
N GLY A 119 -8.45 -4.22 1.39
CA GLY A 119 -9.64 -4.79 0.76
C GLY A 119 -10.78 -5.01 1.76
N LYS A 120 -10.45 -5.50 2.96
CA LYS A 120 -11.43 -5.73 4.04
C LYS A 120 -10.80 -5.43 5.40
N PHE A 121 -11.41 -4.56 6.17
CA PHE A 121 -11.10 -4.35 7.59
C PHE A 121 -11.82 -5.39 8.48
N ALA A 122 -11.28 -5.68 9.65
CA ALA A 122 -11.80 -6.70 10.57
C ALA A 122 -13.10 -6.34 11.32
N GLY A 123 -13.83 -5.31 10.89
CA GLY A 123 -15.02 -4.78 11.58
C GLY A 123 -14.69 -4.10 12.91
N GLY A 124 -15.71 -3.76 13.71
CA GLY A 124 -15.52 -3.36 15.11
C GLY A 124 -14.65 -2.10 15.36
N GLY A 125 -14.61 -1.16 14.42
CA GLY A 125 -13.84 0.08 14.55
C GLY A 125 -12.35 -0.03 14.17
N HIS A 126 -11.89 -1.19 13.68
CA HIS A 126 -10.48 -1.37 13.29
C HIS A 126 -10.05 -0.41 12.17
N GLU A 127 -10.94 -0.05 11.25
CA GLU A 127 -10.64 0.92 10.20
C GLU A 127 -10.30 2.30 10.79
N GLU A 128 -11.17 2.82 11.65
CA GLU A 128 -10.98 4.11 12.33
C GLU A 128 -9.67 4.11 13.13
N GLN A 129 -9.44 3.07 13.93
CA GLN A 129 -8.20 2.91 14.70
C GLN A 129 -6.93 2.94 13.82
N ILE A 130 -6.96 2.29 12.66
CA ILE A 130 -5.81 2.27 11.74
C ILE A 130 -5.61 3.64 11.10
N ARG A 131 -6.70 4.31 10.69
CA ARG A 131 -6.64 5.65 10.11
C ARG A 131 -6.11 6.66 11.12
N ASP A 132 -6.61 6.64 12.35
CA ASP A 132 -6.16 7.51 13.44
C ASP A 132 -4.67 7.28 13.76
N TRP A 133 -4.26 6.02 13.89
CA TRP A 133 -2.84 5.68 14.07
C TRP A 133 -1.96 6.23 12.96
N ALA A 134 -2.41 6.13 11.70
CA ALA A 134 -1.64 6.57 10.54
C ALA A 134 -1.50 8.11 10.45
N GLN A 135 -2.42 8.87 11.08
CA GLN A 135 -2.34 10.33 11.15
C GLN A 135 -1.38 10.85 12.23
N ASP A 136 -1.04 10.02 13.23
CA ASP A 136 -0.09 10.40 14.28
C ASP A 136 1.26 10.82 13.67
N GLU A 137 1.80 11.95 14.12
CA GLU A 137 3.05 12.53 13.60
C GLU A 137 4.23 11.57 13.67
N ARG A 138 4.23 10.62 14.62
CA ARG A 138 5.26 9.57 14.75
C ARG A 138 5.23 8.55 13.61
N GLN A 139 4.14 8.51 12.84
CA GLN A 139 3.99 7.63 11.68
C GLN A 139 4.26 8.31 10.35
N TRP A 140 4.59 9.61 10.35
CA TRP A 140 4.82 10.33 9.10
C TRP A 140 6.06 9.81 8.37
N VAL A 141 5.96 9.73 7.05
CA VAL A 141 7.03 9.36 6.13
C VAL A 141 7.18 10.48 5.12
N GLY A 142 8.40 10.95 4.89
CA GLY A 142 8.62 12.05 3.94
C GLY A 142 7.83 13.32 4.26
N GLY A 143 7.54 13.56 5.55
CA GLY A 143 6.75 14.72 5.97
C GLY A 143 5.24 14.60 5.74
N ARG A 144 4.72 13.41 5.43
CA ARG A 144 3.28 13.14 5.27
C ARG A 144 2.84 11.91 6.08
N PRO A 145 1.60 11.87 6.61
CA PRO A 145 1.08 10.68 7.26
C PRO A 145 0.99 9.51 6.28
N ILE A 146 1.06 8.28 6.81
CA ILE A 146 0.75 7.08 6.03
C ILE A 146 -0.71 7.20 5.59
N ARG A 147 -0.97 7.06 4.28
CA ARG A 147 -2.35 7.10 3.78
C ARG A 147 -2.96 5.70 3.81
N VAL A 148 -4.11 5.58 4.45
CA VAL A 148 -4.89 4.34 4.47
C VAL A 148 -6.06 4.50 3.50
N VAL A 149 -6.26 3.52 2.62
CA VAL A 149 -7.30 3.58 1.59
C VAL A 149 -8.09 2.28 1.57
N GLY A 150 -9.40 2.37 1.72
CA GLY A 150 -10.34 1.24 1.72
C GLY A 150 -10.72 0.77 0.31
N ALA A 151 -11.31 -0.42 0.23
CA ALA A 151 -11.77 -0.98 -1.04
C ALA A 151 -12.87 -0.15 -1.71
N ASP A 152 -13.75 0.45 -0.91
CA ASP A 152 -14.81 1.36 -1.36
C ASP A 152 -14.22 2.59 -2.06
N GLU A 153 -13.18 3.20 -1.47
CA GLU A 153 -12.45 4.32 -2.08
C GLU A 153 -11.76 3.91 -3.38
N VAL A 154 -11.08 2.75 -3.40
CA VAL A 154 -10.44 2.21 -4.62
C VAL A 154 -11.48 1.96 -5.72
N VAL A 155 -12.58 1.30 -5.38
CA VAL A 155 -13.65 0.98 -6.35
C VAL A 155 -14.33 2.25 -6.84
N ALA A 156 -14.52 3.25 -6.00
CA ALA A 156 -15.08 4.53 -6.41
C ALA A 156 -14.22 5.20 -7.49
N GLU A 157 -12.89 5.23 -7.32
CA GLU A 157 -11.98 5.77 -8.34
C GLU A 157 -12.00 4.92 -9.62
N VAL A 158 -11.93 3.60 -9.50
CA VAL A 158 -11.96 2.72 -10.67
C VAL A 158 -13.28 2.83 -11.44
N ARG A 159 -14.43 2.99 -10.76
CA ARG A 159 -15.73 3.24 -11.42
C ARG A 159 -15.71 4.53 -12.23
N LYS A 160 -15.11 5.61 -11.70
CA LYS A 160 -14.95 6.87 -12.46
C LYS A 160 -14.12 6.65 -13.72
N VAL A 161 -13.03 5.88 -13.63
CA VAL A 161 -12.20 5.53 -14.80
C VAL A 161 -13.00 4.71 -15.81
N ALA A 162 -13.79 3.75 -15.36
CA ALA A 162 -14.60 2.88 -16.22
C ALA A 162 -15.69 3.64 -17.02
N GLN A 163 -16.19 4.76 -16.47
CA GLN A 163 -17.12 5.66 -17.16
C GLN A 163 -16.45 6.50 -18.26
N SER A 164 -15.12 6.57 -18.29
CA SER A 164 -14.40 7.28 -19.34
C SER A 164 -14.58 6.61 -20.70
N LYS A 165 -14.68 7.43 -21.75
CA LYS A 165 -14.79 7.00 -23.15
C LYS A 165 -13.46 6.51 -23.71
N GLN A 166 -12.33 6.80 -23.05
CA GLN A 166 -11.03 6.39 -23.53
C GLN A 166 -10.84 4.87 -23.34
N TYR A 167 -10.51 4.18 -24.42
CA TYR A 167 -10.15 2.78 -24.36
C TYR A 167 -8.79 2.62 -23.67
N ARG A 168 -8.75 1.76 -22.65
CA ARG A 168 -7.54 1.27 -22.00
C ARG A 168 -7.63 -0.24 -22.01
N ASP A 169 -6.62 -0.90 -22.55
CA ASP A 169 -6.48 -2.36 -22.46
C ASP A 169 -6.08 -2.70 -21.02
N ASN A 170 -7.08 -2.91 -20.18
CA ASN A 170 -6.93 -3.20 -18.77
C ASN A 170 -8.03 -4.18 -18.34
N ALA A 171 -7.61 -5.32 -17.80
CA ALA A 171 -8.51 -6.41 -17.43
C ALA A 171 -9.58 -5.97 -16.40
N VAL A 172 -9.22 -5.12 -15.44
CA VAL A 172 -10.16 -4.60 -14.42
C VAL A 172 -11.29 -3.80 -15.08
N LEU A 173 -10.94 -2.90 -15.99
CA LEU A 173 -11.93 -2.09 -16.72
C LEU A 173 -12.84 -2.95 -17.61
N ALA A 174 -12.26 -3.93 -18.31
CA ALA A 174 -13.02 -4.86 -19.12
C ALA A 174 -14.01 -5.67 -18.27
N THR A 175 -13.55 -6.22 -17.14
CA THR A 175 -14.40 -6.96 -16.20
C THR A 175 -15.54 -6.09 -15.66
N LEU A 176 -15.26 -4.86 -15.22
CA LEU A 176 -16.32 -3.97 -14.72
C LEU A 176 -17.37 -3.65 -15.79
N LYS A 177 -16.94 -3.38 -17.02
CA LYS A 177 -17.87 -3.12 -18.13
C LYS A 177 -18.73 -4.34 -18.46
N VAL A 178 -18.16 -5.54 -18.43
CA VAL A 178 -18.91 -6.79 -18.62
C VAL A 178 -19.93 -7.00 -17.50
N LEU A 179 -19.52 -6.87 -16.24
CA LEU A 179 -20.42 -7.04 -15.10
C LEU A 179 -21.53 -5.99 -15.08
N GLN A 180 -21.22 -4.74 -15.47
CA GLN A 180 -22.22 -3.68 -15.61
C GLN A 180 -23.22 -3.99 -16.72
N ALA A 181 -22.74 -4.39 -17.91
CA ALA A 181 -23.60 -4.76 -19.02
C ALA A 181 -24.49 -5.98 -18.71
N ALA A 182 -24.01 -6.88 -17.85
CA ALA A 182 -24.76 -8.03 -17.37
C ALA A 182 -25.74 -7.72 -16.22
N GLY A 183 -25.78 -6.47 -15.71
CA GLY A 183 -26.60 -6.11 -14.55
C GLY A 183 -26.14 -6.78 -13.24
N ALA A 184 -24.88 -7.23 -13.17
CA ALA A 184 -24.33 -7.97 -12.04
C ALA A 184 -23.63 -7.07 -11.00
N LEU A 185 -23.55 -5.76 -11.25
CA LEU A 185 -23.10 -4.78 -10.27
C LEU A 185 -24.32 -4.17 -9.59
N ALA A 186 -24.35 -4.18 -8.25
CA ALA A 186 -25.29 -3.36 -7.49
C ALA A 186 -25.01 -1.88 -7.75
N GLU A 187 -26.06 -1.05 -7.80
CA GLU A 187 -25.95 0.40 -8.09
C GLU A 187 -25.06 1.13 -7.09
#